data_AF-A0A9Q9AUN3-F1
#
_entry.id   AF-A0A9Q9AUN3-F1
#
_cell.length_a   1.000
_cell.length_b   1.000
_cell.length_c   1.000
_cell.angle_alpha   90.00
_cell.angle_beta   90.00
_cell.angle_gamma   90.00
#
_symmetry.space_group_name_H-M   'P 1'
#
loop_
_entity.id
_entity.type
_entity.pdbx_description
1 polymer ?
#
loop_
_entity_poly.entity_id
_entity_poly.type
_entity_poly.pdbx_seq_one_letter_code
_entity_poly.pdbx_strand_id
1 'polypeptide(L)'
;MAPGEAYTSHQFRSNANTGPRATPTIPSGGRWSVYADVTIPTPPQYPYEALLDLHSWREWNSFNPDVLITKHPSPHSRSLRLEQGTFFTTDVVVRKGQGVDEVKTKSKEVCMHLEPLKWAGDGKENHKQGSNTTRVRWVSDNANYMIPGWVIKSERVNEIEEKGADGKACIFRMWITFSGFAAKNWKKKHEKDMQARVKEFCDDLKGRCEKMFEEDPNLEVEDGRERTRKSMQAVRKSEDQLRALQGVRSNGSI
;
A
#
# COMPACT_ATOMS: atom_id res chain seq x y z
N MET A 1 -7.69 -11.77 11.49
CA MET A 1 -8.93 -11.14 11.98
C MET A 1 -9.82 -10.87 10.79
N ALA A 2 -11.07 -11.34 10.81
CA ALA A 2 -12.06 -10.96 9.81
C ALA A 2 -12.29 -9.43 9.86
N PRO A 3 -12.55 -8.76 8.72
CA PRO A 3 -12.89 -7.34 8.75
C PRO A 3 -14.14 -7.13 9.61
N GLY A 4 -14.10 -6.17 10.55
CA GLY A 4 -15.25 -5.86 11.41
C GLY A 4 -16.46 -5.35 10.61
N GLU A 5 -17.64 -5.30 11.25
CA GLU A 5 -18.92 -4.88 10.63
C GLU A 5 -18.87 -3.53 9.89
N ALA A 6 -17.91 -2.65 10.23
CA ALA A 6 -17.71 -1.39 9.52
C ALA A 6 -17.41 -1.52 8.02
N TYR A 7 -16.84 -2.64 7.56
CA TYR A 7 -16.43 -2.85 6.17
C TYR A 7 -17.57 -3.18 5.21
N THR A 8 -18.75 -3.56 5.73
CA THR A 8 -19.91 -3.99 4.93
C THR A 8 -20.94 -2.89 4.73
N SER A 9 -20.81 -1.75 5.42
CA SER A 9 -21.71 -0.61 5.24
C SER A 9 -21.57 -0.01 3.84
N HIS A 10 -22.70 0.19 3.15
CA HIS A 10 -22.76 0.88 1.86
C HIS A 10 -22.11 2.28 1.89
N GLN A 11 -22.13 2.94 3.06
CA GLN A 11 -21.49 4.23 3.25
C GLN A 11 -19.96 4.14 3.30
N PHE A 12 -19.40 2.99 3.67
CA PHE A 12 -17.96 2.77 3.70
C PHE A 12 -17.38 2.82 2.28
N ARG A 13 -18.09 2.24 1.31
CA ARG A 13 -17.68 2.16 -0.11
C ARG A 13 -18.19 3.33 -0.97
N SER A 14 -18.66 4.41 -0.36
CA SER A 14 -19.15 5.58 -1.10
C SER A 14 -18.04 6.63 -1.28
N ASN A 15 -17.74 6.98 -2.53
CA ASN A 15 -16.82 8.08 -2.88
C ASN A 15 -17.31 9.45 -2.35
N ALA A 16 -18.63 9.61 -2.15
CA ALA A 16 -19.23 10.83 -1.65
C ALA A 16 -19.13 10.96 -0.13
N ASN A 17 -18.85 9.86 0.58
CA ASN A 17 -18.74 9.87 2.03
C ASN A 17 -17.28 10.09 2.44
N THR A 18 -17.00 11.12 3.23
CA THR A 18 -15.68 11.36 3.84
C THR A 18 -15.68 11.16 5.35
N GLY A 19 -16.70 10.46 5.85
CA GLY A 19 -16.82 10.07 7.25
C GLY A 19 -15.73 9.10 7.70
N PRO A 20 -15.72 8.74 9.00
CA PRO A 20 -14.76 7.81 9.55
C PRO A 20 -14.80 6.43 8.86
N ARG A 21 -13.63 5.90 8.50
CA ARG A 21 -13.45 4.53 7.97
C ARG A 21 -12.44 3.77 8.79
N ALA A 22 -12.90 2.77 9.54
CA ALA A 22 -12.05 1.96 10.41
C ALA A 22 -10.89 1.33 9.63
N THR A 23 -9.72 1.36 10.22
CA THR A 23 -8.54 0.61 9.77
C THR A 23 -7.92 -0.11 10.97
N PRO A 24 -7.10 -1.15 10.76
CA PRO A 24 -6.56 -1.91 11.88
C PRO A 24 -5.73 -1.08 12.88
N THR A 25 -5.07 0.01 12.46
CA THR A 25 -4.35 0.90 13.39
C THR A 25 -5.16 2.13 13.82
N ILE A 26 -6.33 2.35 13.22
CA ILE A 26 -7.28 3.42 13.55
C ILE A 26 -8.70 2.81 13.64
N PRO A 27 -9.00 2.01 14.67
CA PRO A 27 -10.22 1.20 14.73
C PRO A 27 -11.51 2.05 14.81
N SER A 28 -11.43 3.28 15.31
CA SER A 28 -12.55 4.23 15.31
C SER A 28 -12.85 4.86 13.95
N GLY A 29 -12.01 4.60 12.95
CA GLY A 29 -12.08 5.23 11.63
C GLY A 29 -11.60 6.68 11.57
N GLY A 30 -10.98 7.17 12.64
CA GLY A 30 -10.35 8.48 12.68
C GLY A 30 -11.35 9.62 12.67
N ARG A 31 -10.89 10.80 12.26
CA ARG A 31 -11.71 12.01 12.14
C ARG A 31 -12.42 12.09 10.80
N TRP A 32 -11.79 11.58 9.75
CA TRP A 32 -12.31 11.54 8.39
C TRP A 32 -11.48 10.59 7.53
N SER A 33 -11.99 10.28 6.35
CA SER A 33 -11.30 9.42 5.40
C SER A 33 -11.66 9.79 3.97
N VAL A 34 -10.78 9.51 3.02
CA VAL A 34 -11.07 9.58 1.57
C VAL A 34 -11.11 8.17 1.01
N TYR A 35 -11.92 7.95 -0.01
CA TYR A 35 -12.10 6.62 -0.62
C TYR A 35 -12.33 6.76 -2.12
N ALA A 36 -11.67 5.92 -2.91
CA ALA A 36 -11.99 5.72 -4.31
C ALA A 36 -11.89 4.25 -4.67
N ASP A 37 -12.61 3.87 -5.72
CA ASP A 37 -12.44 2.60 -6.39
C ASP A 37 -12.44 2.79 -7.91
N VAL A 38 -11.94 1.75 -8.59
CA VAL A 38 -11.95 1.66 -10.04
C VAL A 38 -12.05 0.20 -10.45
N THR A 39 -12.79 -0.08 -11.52
CA THR A 39 -12.74 -1.39 -12.19
C THR A 39 -11.62 -1.36 -13.23
N ILE A 40 -10.68 -2.29 -13.10
CA ILE A 40 -9.55 -2.45 -14.00
C ILE A 40 -9.82 -3.70 -14.86
N PRO A 41 -9.82 -3.59 -16.20
CA PRO A 41 -10.12 -4.70 -17.11
C PRO A 41 -8.89 -5.61 -17.30
N THR A 42 -8.21 -5.93 -16.21
CA THR A 42 -7.05 -6.84 -16.18
C THR A 42 -7.18 -7.80 -15.00
N PRO A 43 -6.49 -8.95 -15.05
CA PRO A 43 -6.30 -9.83 -13.89
C PRO A 43 -5.68 -9.08 -12.68
N PRO A 44 -5.85 -9.58 -11.45
CA PRO A 44 -5.35 -8.92 -10.23
C PRO A 44 -3.80 -8.86 -10.11
N GLN A 45 -3.07 -9.62 -10.96
CA GLN A 45 -1.61 -9.61 -11.11
C GLN A 45 -1.10 -8.19 -11.35
N TYR A 46 -1.70 -7.51 -12.32
CA TYR A 46 -1.23 -6.23 -12.85
C TYR A 46 -1.28 -5.12 -11.80
N PRO A 47 -2.43 -4.84 -11.15
CA PRO A 47 -2.44 -3.82 -10.10
C PRO A 47 -1.58 -4.22 -8.90
N TYR A 48 -1.44 -5.51 -8.61
CA TYR A 48 -0.56 -5.96 -7.53
C TYR A 48 0.90 -5.64 -7.83
N GLU A 49 1.41 -6.05 -8.99
CA GLU A 49 2.79 -5.84 -9.40
C GLU A 49 3.12 -4.35 -9.59
N ALA A 50 2.20 -3.57 -10.18
CA ALA A 50 2.33 -2.12 -10.32
C ALA A 50 2.38 -1.39 -8.96
N LEU A 51 1.58 -1.84 -7.98
CA LEU A 51 1.59 -1.26 -6.64
C LEU A 51 2.90 -1.55 -5.90
N LEU A 52 3.50 -2.73 -6.10
CA LEU A 52 4.74 -3.12 -5.44
C LEU A 52 6.00 -2.51 -6.07
N ASP A 53 5.95 -2.16 -7.36
CA ASP A 53 7.06 -1.51 -8.05
C ASP A 53 7.07 0.01 -7.83
N LEU A 54 7.56 0.43 -6.67
CA LEU A 54 7.59 1.84 -6.26
C LEU A 54 8.42 2.73 -7.20
N HIS A 55 9.37 2.17 -7.94
CA HIS A 55 10.25 2.95 -8.81
C HIS A 55 9.53 3.43 -10.08
N SER A 56 8.62 2.62 -10.64
CA SER A 56 7.86 3.00 -11.82
C SER A 56 6.72 3.97 -11.52
N TRP A 57 6.40 4.25 -10.25
CA TRP A 57 5.33 5.19 -9.89
C TRP A 57 5.53 6.56 -10.52
N ARG A 58 6.78 7.00 -10.74
CA ARG A 58 7.07 8.28 -11.39
C ARG A 58 6.53 8.39 -12.82
N GLU A 59 6.37 7.26 -13.49
CA GLU A 59 5.96 7.20 -14.90
C GLU A 59 4.45 7.28 -15.07
N TRP A 60 3.68 6.88 -14.06
CA TRP A 60 2.23 6.74 -14.18
C TRP A 60 1.42 7.41 -13.07
N ASN A 61 1.98 7.57 -11.87
CA ASN A 61 1.26 8.03 -10.70
C ASN A 61 1.39 9.54 -10.52
N SER A 62 0.36 10.28 -10.91
CA SER A 62 0.36 11.73 -10.75
C SER A 62 0.27 12.17 -9.29
N PHE A 63 -0.34 11.36 -8.41
CA PHE A 63 -0.55 11.68 -6.98
C PHE A 63 0.71 11.50 -6.13
N ASN A 64 1.44 10.41 -6.37
CA ASN A 64 2.69 10.05 -5.69
C ASN A 64 3.80 9.72 -6.70
N PRO A 65 4.29 10.71 -7.46
CA PRO A 65 5.24 10.44 -8.54
C PRO A 65 6.61 10.02 -8.02
N ASP A 66 7.11 10.65 -6.96
CA ASP A 66 8.47 10.38 -6.47
C ASP A 66 8.40 9.54 -5.18
N VAL A 67 8.92 8.32 -5.23
CA VAL A 67 9.01 7.42 -4.07
C VAL A 67 10.47 7.04 -3.81
N LEU A 68 10.91 7.25 -2.57
CA LEU A 68 12.24 6.90 -2.10
C LEU A 68 12.15 5.86 -0.98
N ILE A 69 12.65 4.65 -1.22
CA ILE A 69 12.81 3.64 -0.17
C ILE A 69 13.95 4.06 0.77
N THR A 70 13.64 4.27 2.04
CA THR A 70 14.61 4.72 3.06
C THR A 70 15.13 3.58 3.93
N LYS A 71 14.33 2.53 4.10
CA LYS A 71 14.72 1.28 4.78
C LYS A 71 13.95 0.12 4.17
N HIS A 72 14.64 -0.96 3.83
CA HIS A 72 14.05 -2.17 3.26
C HIS A 72 14.38 -3.38 4.15
N PRO A 73 13.47 -4.33 4.37
CA PRO A 73 13.76 -5.57 5.11
C PRO A 73 14.82 -6.43 4.43
N SER A 74 14.92 -6.33 3.10
CA SER A 74 15.86 -7.08 2.26
C SER A 74 16.75 -6.11 1.45
N PRO A 75 17.65 -5.33 2.07
CA PRO A 75 18.33 -4.20 1.42
C PRO A 75 19.32 -4.59 0.31
N HIS A 76 19.74 -5.87 0.28
CA HIS A 76 20.63 -6.41 -0.75
C HIS A 76 19.89 -7.06 -1.93
N SER A 77 18.56 -6.95 -1.99
CA SER A 77 17.82 -7.39 -3.16
C SER A 77 18.22 -6.56 -4.37
N ARG A 78 18.42 -7.21 -5.53
CA ARG A 78 18.73 -6.53 -6.80
C ARG A 78 17.57 -5.68 -7.30
N SER A 79 16.34 -6.05 -6.93
CA SER A 79 15.12 -5.31 -7.21
C SER A 79 14.44 -5.01 -5.88
N LEU A 80 14.54 -3.75 -5.44
CA LEU A 80 13.85 -3.28 -4.25
C LEU A 80 12.40 -2.99 -4.62
N ARG A 81 11.47 -3.64 -3.94
CA ARG A 81 10.03 -3.50 -4.15
C ARG A 81 9.36 -3.20 -2.82
N LEU A 82 8.08 -2.87 -2.83
CA LEU A 82 7.34 -2.75 -1.59
C LEU A 82 7.24 -4.13 -0.93
N GLU A 83 7.87 -4.29 0.23
CA GLU A 83 7.71 -5.45 1.12
C GLU A 83 7.16 -5.01 2.49
N GLN A 84 6.57 -5.94 3.26
CA GLN A 84 6.20 -5.64 4.63
C GLN A 84 7.45 -5.24 5.45
N GLY A 85 7.37 -4.11 6.16
CA GLY A 85 8.49 -3.50 6.87
C GLY A 85 9.31 -2.52 6.04
N THR A 86 8.95 -2.29 4.76
CA THR A 86 9.56 -1.25 3.93
C THR A 86 9.16 0.13 4.42
N PHE A 87 10.14 0.99 4.68
CA PHE A 87 9.97 2.40 4.93
C PHE A 87 10.29 3.16 3.65
N PHE A 88 9.42 4.09 3.31
CA PHE A 88 9.57 4.88 2.09
C PHE A 88 9.03 6.29 2.31
N THR A 89 9.54 7.24 1.54
CA THR A 89 9.06 8.61 1.49
C THR A 89 8.42 8.84 0.13
N THR A 90 7.17 9.27 0.12
CA THR A 90 6.45 9.66 -1.09
C THR A 90 6.34 11.18 -1.16
N ASP A 91 6.50 11.74 -2.36
CA ASP A 91 6.07 13.10 -2.63
C ASP A 91 4.56 13.07 -2.90
N VAL A 92 3.78 13.67 -2.01
CA VAL A 92 2.33 13.83 -2.14
C VAL A 92 2.06 15.16 -2.81
N VAL A 93 1.49 15.12 -4.01
CA VAL A 93 1.16 16.31 -4.77
C VAL A 93 -0.30 16.67 -4.52
N VAL A 94 -0.52 17.82 -3.87
CA VAL A 94 -1.84 18.35 -3.48
C VAL A 94 -2.04 19.68 -4.23
N ARG A 95 -3.20 19.92 -4.83
CA ARG A 95 -3.50 21.19 -5.49
C ARG A 95 -4.04 22.20 -4.48
N LYS A 96 -3.57 23.45 -4.56
CA LYS A 96 -4.10 24.58 -3.78
C LYS A 96 -4.97 25.46 -4.68
N GLY A 97 -6.11 25.91 -4.15
CA GLY A 97 -7.02 26.82 -4.85
C GLY A 97 -7.79 26.15 -5.99
N GLN A 98 -8.19 26.92 -7.01
CA GLN A 98 -8.88 26.43 -8.22
C GLN A 98 -7.95 25.67 -9.19
N GLY A 99 -6.97 24.92 -8.68
CA GLY A 99 -6.11 24.02 -9.47
C GLY A 99 -4.91 24.66 -10.17
N VAL A 100 -4.51 25.88 -9.79
CA VAL A 100 -3.39 26.59 -10.45
C VAL A 100 -2.03 26.27 -9.82
N ASP A 101 -1.98 26.05 -8.49
CA ASP A 101 -0.72 25.80 -7.78
C ASP A 101 -0.65 24.38 -7.22
N GLU A 102 0.35 23.61 -7.64
CA GLU A 102 0.68 22.32 -7.06
C GLU A 102 1.66 22.47 -5.89
N VAL A 103 1.35 21.83 -4.76
CA VAL A 103 2.25 21.76 -3.61
C VAL A 103 2.68 20.32 -3.38
N LYS A 104 3.98 20.09 -3.48
CA LYS A 104 4.60 18.83 -3.11
C LYS A 104 4.87 18.81 -1.62
N THR A 105 4.33 17.81 -0.92
CA THR A 105 4.61 17.57 0.50
C THR A 105 5.15 16.16 0.66
N LYS A 106 6.21 15.97 1.44
CA LYS A 106 6.73 14.62 1.70
C LYS A 106 5.85 13.91 2.73
N SER A 107 5.54 12.64 2.48
CA SER A 107 4.94 11.69 3.42
C SER A 107 5.88 10.50 3.62
N LYS A 108 6.35 10.29 4.85
CA LYS A 108 7.10 9.09 5.28
C LYS A 108 6.10 8.05 5.74
N GLU A 109 6.20 6.88 5.17
CA GLU A 109 5.25 5.79 5.34
C GLU A 109 6.01 4.48 5.60
N VAL A 110 5.36 3.55 6.29
CA VAL A 110 5.86 2.18 6.48
C VAL A 110 4.80 1.17 6.07
N CYS A 111 5.18 0.22 5.24
CA CYS A 111 4.34 -0.92 4.87
C CYS A 111 4.16 -1.85 6.07
N MET A 112 2.99 -1.79 6.69
CA MET A 112 2.69 -2.60 7.88
C MET A 112 2.14 -3.97 7.52
N HIS A 113 1.57 -4.11 6.32
CA HIS A 113 0.89 -5.33 5.91
C HIS A 113 0.93 -5.47 4.40
N LEU A 114 1.37 -6.63 3.94
CA LEU A 114 1.36 -6.98 2.53
C LEU A 114 0.94 -8.45 2.43
N GLU A 115 -0.26 -8.69 1.91
CA GLU A 115 -0.73 -10.05 1.67
C GLU A 115 -0.13 -10.59 0.38
N PRO A 116 0.20 -11.89 0.32
CA PRO A 116 0.39 -12.56 -0.96
C PRO A 116 -0.87 -12.40 -1.81
N LEU A 117 -0.69 -12.21 -3.13
CA LEU A 117 -1.80 -12.10 -4.05
C LEU A 117 -2.73 -13.32 -3.96
N LYS A 118 -4.03 -13.06 -3.89
CA LYS A 118 -5.11 -14.04 -3.90
C LYS A 118 -5.91 -13.87 -5.19
N TRP A 119 -6.12 -14.96 -5.89
CA TRP A 119 -6.85 -15.04 -7.17
C TRP A 119 -7.23 -16.50 -7.42
N ALA A 120 -8.22 -16.74 -8.27
CA ALA A 120 -8.73 -18.08 -8.56
C ALA A 120 -7.64 -19.03 -9.11
N GLY A 121 -6.62 -18.47 -9.76
CA GLY A 121 -5.49 -19.19 -10.35
C GLY A 121 -4.36 -19.61 -9.39
N ASP A 122 -4.34 -19.21 -8.11
CA ASP A 122 -3.21 -19.55 -7.21
C ASP A 122 -3.17 -20.99 -6.69
N GLY A 123 -4.09 -21.84 -7.18
CA GLY A 123 -4.16 -23.25 -6.80
C GLY A 123 -4.75 -23.52 -5.41
N LYS A 124 -5.25 -22.50 -4.69
CA LYS A 124 -5.92 -22.70 -3.39
C LYS A 124 -7.42 -22.84 -3.56
N GLU A 125 -8.00 -23.88 -2.97
CA GLU A 125 -9.43 -24.18 -3.13
C GLU A 125 -10.34 -23.06 -2.61
N ASN A 126 -9.98 -22.43 -1.49
CA ASN A 126 -10.73 -21.33 -0.90
C ASN A 126 -10.73 -20.06 -1.78
N HIS A 127 -9.87 -19.99 -2.80
CA HIS A 127 -9.83 -18.87 -3.75
C HIS A 127 -10.59 -19.16 -5.05
N LYS A 128 -11.02 -20.40 -5.29
CA LYS A 128 -11.75 -20.75 -6.52
C LYS A 128 -13.15 -20.15 -6.61
N GLN A 129 -13.70 -19.65 -5.49
CA GLN A 129 -15.09 -19.18 -5.39
C GLN A 129 -15.28 -17.70 -5.81
N GLY A 130 -14.21 -17.00 -6.22
CA GLY A 130 -14.27 -15.57 -6.56
C GLY A 130 -14.26 -14.64 -5.34
N SER A 131 -14.23 -13.33 -5.56
CA SER A 131 -14.12 -12.29 -4.51
C SER A 131 -12.85 -12.38 -3.64
N ASN A 132 -11.75 -12.85 -4.24
CA ASN A 132 -10.45 -12.87 -3.60
C ASN A 132 -9.95 -11.45 -3.37
N THR A 133 -9.96 -11.00 -2.12
CA THR A 133 -9.45 -9.69 -1.74
C THR A 133 -8.03 -9.80 -1.19
N THR A 134 -7.09 -9.20 -1.91
CA THR A 134 -5.70 -8.98 -1.49
C THR A 134 -5.57 -7.60 -0.87
N ARG A 135 -4.90 -7.49 0.28
CA ARG A 135 -4.72 -6.22 1.00
C ARG A 135 -3.27 -5.80 1.12
N VAL A 136 -2.99 -4.53 0.81
CA VAL A 136 -1.69 -3.88 1.05
C VAL A 136 -1.94 -2.60 1.86
N ARG A 137 -1.24 -2.45 2.98
CA ARG A 137 -1.46 -1.35 3.93
C ARG A 137 -0.16 -0.72 4.38
N TRP A 138 -0.19 0.60 4.51
CA TRP A 138 0.90 1.35 5.09
C TRP A 138 0.38 2.50 5.93
N VAL A 139 1.18 2.90 6.92
CA VAL A 139 0.84 3.94 7.91
C VAL A 139 1.87 5.05 7.87
N SER A 140 1.47 6.25 8.29
CA SER A 140 2.41 7.36 8.45
C SER A 140 3.46 7.04 9.50
N ASP A 141 4.73 7.16 9.13
CA ASP A 141 5.86 7.00 10.03
C ASP A 141 6.14 8.34 10.75
N ASN A 142 5.25 8.61 11.68
CA ASN A 142 5.23 9.80 12.52
C ASN A 142 6.50 9.96 13.37
N ALA A 143 7.13 8.85 13.75
CA ALA A 143 8.36 8.86 14.56
C ALA A 143 9.51 9.53 13.80
N ASN A 144 9.66 9.22 12.51
CA ASN A 144 10.66 9.85 11.64
C ASN A 144 10.35 11.30 11.28
N TYR A 145 9.17 11.82 11.59
CA TYR A 145 8.86 13.25 11.52
C TYR A 145 9.02 13.98 12.85
N MET A 146 9.29 13.26 13.95
CA MET A 146 9.17 13.80 15.32
C MET A 146 7.79 14.43 15.58
N ILE A 147 6.76 14.00 14.84
CA ILE A 147 5.38 14.46 15.03
C ILE A 147 4.66 13.35 15.80
N PRO A 148 4.27 13.55 17.06
CA PRO A 148 3.54 12.54 17.80
C PRO A 148 2.26 12.08 17.08
N GLY A 149 1.90 10.79 17.16
CA GLY A 149 0.72 10.27 16.46
C GLY A 149 -0.63 10.83 16.91
N TRP A 150 -0.69 11.47 18.09
CA TRP A 150 -1.88 12.22 18.52
C TRP A 150 -2.07 13.54 17.74
N VAL A 151 -1.01 14.02 17.06
CA VAL A 151 -1.05 15.19 16.17
C VAL A 151 -1.75 14.85 14.88
N ILE A 152 -1.16 13.94 14.12
CA ILE A 152 -1.73 13.42 12.88
C ILE A 152 -1.27 11.98 12.73
N LYS A 153 -2.18 11.11 12.34
CA LYS A 153 -1.88 9.72 11.97
C LYS A 153 -2.70 9.40 10.74
N SER A 154 -2.07 8.77 9.76
CA SER A 154 -2.79 8.24 8.61
C SER A 154 -2.50 6.76 8.39
N GLU A 155 -3.50 6.03 7.91
CA GLU A 155 -3.34 4.68 7.38
C GLU A 155 -3.97 4.64 5.99
N ARG A 156 -3.19 4.19 5.01
CA ARG A 156 -3.66 3.90 3.66
C ARG A 156 -3.89 2.40 3.53
N VAL A 157 -5.04 2.04 2.99
CA VAL A 157 -5.39 0.66 2.67
C VAL A 157 -5.71 0.58 1.20
N ASN A 158 -5.12 -0.42 0.55
CA ASN A 158 -5.36 -0.78 -0.83
C ASN A 158 -5.93 -2.20 -0.86
N GLU A 159 -7.02 -2.39 -1.58
CA GLU A 159 -7.64 -3.69 -1.81
C GLU A 159 -7.68 -3.97 -3.31
N ILE A 160 -7.25 -5.18 -3.69
CA ILE A 160 -7.41 -5.71 -5.03
C ILE A 160 -8.39 -6.88 -4.89
N GLU A 161 -9.58 -6.74 -5.45
CA GLU A 161 -10.59 -7.79 -5.46
C GLU A 161 -10.79 -8.31 -6.89
N GLU A 162 -10.55 -9.60 -7.08
CA GLU A 162 -10.88 -10.28 -8.35
C GLU A 162 -12.39 -10.23 -8.61
N LYS A 163 -12.78 -9.86 -9.85
CA LYS A 163 -14.18 -9.71 -10.26
C LYS A 163 -14.47 -10.66 -11.42
N GLY A 164 -15.63 -11.32 -11.34
CA GLY A 164 -16.09 -12.24 -12.38
C GLY A 164 -15.47 -13.63 -12.24
N ALA A 165 -16.14 -14.62 -12.85
CA ALA A 165 -15.67 -16.00 -12.84
C ALA A 165 -14.50 -16.26 -13.81
N ASP A 166 -14.25 -15.32 -14.72
CA ASP A 166 -13.20 -15.42 -15.75
C ASP A 166 -11.84 -14.88 -15.30
N GLY A 167 -11.76 -14.19 -14.14
CA GLY A 167 -10.52 -13.66 -13.59
C GLY A 167 -9.87 -12.56 -14.45
N LYS A 168 -10.61 -11.99 -15.41
CA LYS A 168 -10.09 -11.02 -16.39
C LYS A 168 -10.25 -9.56 -15.96
N ALA A 169 -10.97 -9.32 -14.86
CA ALA A 169 -11.15 -7.99 -14.32
C ALA A 169 -10.98 -8.01 -12.81
N CYS A 170 -10.64 -6.86 -12.25
CA CYS A 170 -10.58 -6.66 -10.82
C CYS A 170 -11.13 -5.29 -10.43
N ILE A 171 -11.45 -5.14 -9.15
CA ILE A 171 -11.77 -3.87 -8.54
C ILE A 171 -10.60 -3.51 -7.64
N PHE A 172 -9.98 -2.37 -7.94
CA PHE A 172 -9.02 -1.75 -7.03
C PHE A 172 -9.75 -0.74 -6.15
N ARG A 173 -9.51 -0.78 -4.85
CA ARG A 173 -10.04 0.19 -3.88
C ARG A 173 -8.92 0.76 -3.06
N MET A 174 -9.01 2.05 -2.79
CA MET A 174 -8.08 2.73 -1.91
C MET A 174 -8.84 3.64 -0.95
N TRP A 175 -8.45 3.62 0.31
CA TRP A 175 -8.83 4.68 1.24
C TRP A 175 -7.69 5.08 2.15
N ILE A 176 -7.75 6.33 2.59
CA ILE A 176 -6.83 6.90 3.56
C ILE A 176 -7.63 7.40 4.74
N THR A 177 -7.34 6.87 5.93
CA THR A 177 -7.99 7.28 7.17
C THR A 177 -7.08 8.21 7.94
N PHE A 178 -7.59 9.36 8.36
CA PHE A 178 -6.84 10.37 9.10
C PHE A 178 -7.36 10.52 10.54
N SER A 179 -6.46 10.47 11.52
CA SER A 179 -6.74 10.67 12.94
C SER A 179 -5.80 11.71 13.56
N GLY A 180 -6.07 12.11 14.81
CA GLY A 180 -5.32 13.14 15.54
C GLY A 180 -6.02 14.50 15.58
N PHE A 181 -5.46 15.45 16.34
CA PHE A 181 -6.05 16.79 16.48
C PHE A 181 -5.94 17.61 15.18
N ALA A 182 -4.83 17.48 14.46
CA ALA A 182 -4.56 18.25 13.24
C ALA A 182 -5.42 17.76 12.06
N ALA A 183 -5.95 16.52 12.13
CA ALA A 183 -6.77 15.93 11.07
C ALA A 183 -8.02 16.76 10.75
N LYS A 184 -8.63 17.45 11.72
CA LYS A 184 -9.80 18.33 11.48
C LYS A 184 -9.42 19.55 10.61
N ASN A 185 -8.29 20.18 10.92
CA ASN A 185 -7.79 21.32 10.15
C ASN A 185 -7.32 20.88 8.76
N TRP A 186 -6.69 19.70 8.68
CA TRP A 186 -6.31 19.08 7.42
C TRP A 186 -7.53 18.81 6.53
N LYS A 187 -8.61 18.24 7.10
CA LYS A 187 -9.90 18.04 6.41
C LYS A 187 -10.40 19.34 5.79
N LYS A 188 -10.55 20.39 6.60
CA LYS A 188 -11.09 21.68 6.15
C LYS A 188 -10.32 22.27 4.95
N LYS A 189 -9.01 22.03 4.87
CA LYS A 189 -8.15 22.59 3.82
C LYS A 189 -8.04 21.70 2.58
N HIS A 190 -7.98 20.38 2.77
CA HIS A 190 -7.51 19.46 1.73
C HIS A 190 -8.49 18.32 1.40
N GLU A 191 -9.67 18.25 2.03
CA GLU A 191 -10.61 17.15 1.83
C GLU A 191 -10.98 16.90 0.37
N LYS A 192 -11.45 17.94 -0.33
CA LYS A 192 -11.88 17.82 -1.73
C LYS A 192 -10.74 17.45 -2.65
N ASP A 193 -9.58 18.08 -2.45
CA ASP A 193 -8.39 17.81 -3.26
C ASP A 193 -7.87 16.39 -3.02
N MET A 194 -7.70 15.98 -1.75
CA MET A 194 -7.30 14.61 -1.41
C MET A 194 -8.26 13.57 -1.98
N GLN A 195 -9.57 13.83 -1.93
CA GLN A 195 -10.57 12.94 -2.52
C GLN A 195 -10.42 12.83 -4.05
N ALA A 196 -10.15 13.95 -4.73
CA ALA A 196 -9.86 13.95 -6.16
C ALA A 196 -8.55 13.21 -6.48
N ARG A 197 -7.47 13.47 -5.73
CA ARG A 197 -6.17 12.85 -5.94
C ARG A 197 -6.16 11.35 -5.65
N VAL A 198 -6.96 10.89 -4.69
CA VAL A 198 -7.19 9.46 -4.44
C VAL A 198 -7.93 8.80 -5.60
N LYS A 199 -8.88 9.50 -6.23
CA LYS A 199 -9.52 9.01 -7.46
C LYS A 199 -8.53 8.96 -8.63
N GLU A 200 -7.75 10.02 -8.82
CA GLU A 200 -6.74 10.10 -9.89
C GLU A 200 -5.70 8.98 -9.74
N PHE A 201 -5.23 8.67 -8.53
CA PHE A 201 -4.36 7.51 -8.29
C PHE A 201 -4.99 6.19 -8.80
N CYS A 202 -6.28 5.97 -8.54
CA CYS A 202 -6.98 4.78 -9.02
C CYS A 202 -7.06 4.76 -10.55
N ASP A 203 -7.39 5.90 -11.18
CA ASP A 203 -7.48 6.02 -12.63
C ASP A 203 -6.09 5.83 -13.30
N ASP A 204 -5.05 6.44 -12.73
CA ASP A 204 -3.65 6.31 -13.15
C ASP A 204 -3.17 4.85 -13.06
N LEU A 205 -3.48 4.17 -11.94
CA LEU A 205 -3.17 2.75 -11.76
C LEU A 205 -3.88 1.89 -12.81
N LYS A 206 -5.16 2.18 -13.10
CA LYS A 206 -5.90 1.48 -14.17
C LYS A 206 -5.17 1.62 -15.50
N GLY A 207 -4.81 2.84 -15.91
CA GLY A 207 -4.09 3.08 -17.16
C GLY A 207 -2.75 2.35 -17.21
N ARG A 208 -2.01 2.31 -16.09
CA ARG A 208 -0.77 1.52 -15.98
C ARG A 208 -1.02 0.02 -16.17
N CYS A 209 -2.06 -0.52 -15.55
CA CYS A 209 -2.39 -1.94 -15.63
C CYS A 209 -2.79 -2.36 -17.05
N GLU A 210 -3.62 -1.55 -17.72
CA GLU A 210 -4.01 -1.78 -19.12
C GLU A 210 -2.79 -1.83 -20.02
N LYS A 211 -1.86 -0.87 -19.88
CA LYS A 211 -0.60 -0.86 -20.63
C LYS A 211 0.27 -2.09 -20.32
N MET A 212 0.44 -2.46 -19.05
CA MET A 212 1.20 -3.66 -18.68
C MET A 212 0.57 -4.94 -19.25
N PHE A 213 -0.76 -5.02 -19.29
CA PHE A 213 -1.47 -6.16 -19.86
C PHE A 213 -1.36 -6.25 -21.38
N GLU A 214 -1.32 -5.11 -22.07
CA GLU A 214 -1.04 -5.05 -23.51
C GLU A 214 0.41 -5.50 -23.82
N GLU A 215 1.37 -5.09 -22.99
CA GLU A 215 2.79 -5.41 -23.16
C GLU A 215 3.12 -6.87 -22.83
N ASP A 216 2.52 -7.41 -21.76
CA ASP A 216 2.69 -8.81 -21.33
C ASP A 216 1.36 -9.36 -20.80
N PRO A 217 0.52 -9.99 -21.65
CA PRO A 217 -0.76 -10.55 -21.25
C PRO A 217 -0.67 -11.74 -20.28
N ASN A 218 0.51 -12.36 -20.15
CA ASN A 218 0.74 -13.56 -19.36
C ASN A 218 1.61 -13.27 -18.13
N LEU A 219 1.56 -12.04 -17.61
CA LEU A 219 2.36 -11.60 -16.47
C LEU A 219 2.30 -12.61 -15.32
N GLU A 220 3.40 -13.32 -15.10
CA GLU A 220 3.55 -14.17 -13.94
C GLU A 220 3.87 -13.30 -12.72
N VAL A 221 3.04 -13.41 -11.69
CA VAL A 221 3.34 -12.79 -10.40
C VAL A 221 4.50 -13.55 -9.78
N GLU A 222 5.59 -12.84 -9.51
CA GLU A 222 6.68 -13.36 -8.70
C GLU A 222 6.10 -13.89 -7.38
N ASP A 223 6.21 -15.19 -7.10
CA ASP A 223 5.44 -15.83 -6.03
C ASP A 223 5.75 -15.17 -4.67
N GLY A 224 4.71 -14.61 -4.04
CA GLY A 224 4.79 -14.01 -2.71
C GLY A 224 5.31 -14.98 -1.63
N ARG A 225 5.13 -16.31 -1.81
CA ARG A 225 5.73 -17.33 -0.94
C ARG A 225 7.22 -17.46 -1.19
N GLU A 226 7.68 -17.38 -2.43
CA GLU A 226 9.11 -17.38 -2.71
C GLU A 226 9.75 -16.10 -2.15
N ARG A 227 9.07 -14.94 -2.24
CA ARG A 227 9.47 -13.70 -1.55
C ARG A 227 9.54 -13.86 -0.03
N THR A 228 8.48 -14.40 0.59
CA THR A 228 8.45 -14.64 2.06
C THR A 228 9.53 -15.65 2.49
N ARG A 229 9.73 -16.72 1.72
CA ARG A 229 10.77 -17.73 1.96
C ARG A 229 12.17 -17.13 1.84
N LYS A 230 12.44 -16.36 0.79
CA LYS A 230 13.72 -15.66 0.57
C LYS A 230 13.99 -14.66 1.70
N SER A 231 12.98 -13.89 2.10
CA SER A 231 13.08 -12.93 3.22
C SER A 231 13.36 -13.63 4.56
N MET A 232 12.62 -14.69 4.90
CA MET A 232 12.86 -15.49 6.11
C MET A 232 14.24 -16.17 6.11
N GLN A 233 14.72 -16.64 4.96
CA GLN A 233 16.06 -17.20 4.83
C GLN A 233 17.15 -16.12 4.99
N ALA A 234 16.92 -14.91 4.49
CA ALA A 234 17.84 -13.79 4.66
C ALA A 234 17.96 -13.36 6.13
N VAL A 235 16.83 -13.30 6.86
CA VAL A 235 16.81 -13.03 8.31
C VAL A 235 17.58 -14.09 9.08
N ARG A 236 17.36 -15.39 8.80
CA ARG A 236 18.11 -16.46 9.48
C ARG A 236 19.61 -16.37 9.21
N LYS A 237 20.01 -16.10 7.97
CA LYS A 237 21.44 -15.92 7.63
C LYS A 237 22.08 -14.74 8.35
N SER A 238 21.37 -13.62 8.49
CA SER A 238 21.90 -12.45 9.21
C SER A 238 22.02 -12.72 10.71
N GLU A 239 21.06 -13.45 11.31
CA GLU A 239 21.15 -13.91 12.70
C GLU A 239 22.33 -14.85 12.94
N ASP A 240 22.57 -15.80 12.03
CA ASP A 240 23.70 -16.72 12.11
C ASP A 240 25.06 -15.99 11.97
N GLN A 241 25.14 -15.02 11.06
CA GLN A 241 26.34 -14.18 10.91
C GLN A 241 26.61 -13.33 12.16
N LEU A 242 25.56 -12.74 12.76
CA LEU A 242 25.70 -12.00 14.01
C LEU A 242 26.14 -12.89 15.17
N ARG A 243 25.61 -14.11 15.27
CA ARG A 243 26.04 -15.09 16.27
C ARG A 243 27.50 -15.51 16.07
N ALA A 244 27.94 -15.73 14.84
CA ALA A 244 29.34 -16.05 14.54
C ALA A 244 30.28 -14.90 14.95
N LEU A 245 29.91 -13.65 14.66
CA LEU A 245 30.70 -12.48 15.07
C LEU A 245 30.77 -12.29 16.58
N GLN A 246 29.70 -12.62 17.30
CA GLN A 246 29.65 -12.54 18.77
C GLN A 246 30.39 -13.71 19.45
N GLY A 247 30.39 -14.90 18.84
CA GLY A 247 31.09 -16.08 19.35
C GLY A 247 32.61 -16.07 19.18
N VAL A 248 33.16 -15.23 18.30
CA VAL A 248 34.62 -15.13 18.06
C VAL A 248 35.34 -14.32 19.15
N ARG A 249 34.62 -13.64 20.06
CA ARG A 249 35.24 -12.76 21.08
C ARG A 249 35.62 -13.43 22.42
N SER A 250 35.51 -14.76 22.59
CA SER A 250 35.71 -15.40 23.90
C SER A 250 36.90 -16.37 24.06
N ASN A 251 37.81 -16.52 23.08
CA ASN A 251 38.97 -17.42 23.22
C ASN A 251 40.32 -16.70 23.06
N GLY A 252 40.64 -15.81 24.01
CA GLY A 252 41.91 -15.08 23.99
C GLY A 252 42.26 -14.45 25.32
N SER A 253 42.39 -15.28 26.37
CA SER A 253 43.09 -14.90 27.60
C SER A 253 43.88 -16.10 28.10
N ILE A 254 45.15 -16.12 27.71
CA ILE A 254 46.27 -16.72 28.45
C ILE A 254 47.16 -15.54 28.84
#